data_AF-A0A0G0YU93-F1
#
_entry.id   AF-A0A0G0YU93-F1
#
_cell.length_a   1.000
_cell.length_b   1.000
_cell.length_c   1.000
_cell.angle_alpha   90.00
_cell.angle_beta   90.00
_cell.angle_gamma   90.00
#
_symmetry.space_group_name_H-M   'P 1'
#
loop_
_entity.id
_entity.type
_entity.pdbx_description
1 polymer ?
#
loop_
_entity_poly.entity_id
_entity_poly.type
_entity_poly.pdbx_seq_one_letter_code
_entity_poly.pdbx_strand_id
1 'polypeptide(L)'
;YKFNEVLEFLWSKLRACDEIITRTAPWKIKDLAELKNILEPVAQDILNVADLLRSFMPATAEKIIAQFTAPQIKKGEPLFPRLS
;
A
#
# COMPACT_ATOMS: atom_id res chain seq x y z
N TYR A 1 -23.36 7.11 10.43
CA TYR A 1 -22.13 6.96 9.64
C TYR A 1 -21.49 5.62 9.97
N LYS A 2 -21.01 4.89 8.96
CA LYS A 2 -20.47 3.52 9.11
C LYS A 2 -18.94 3.49 8.95
N PHE A 3 -18.25 4.25 9.80
CA PHE A 3 -16.79 4.40 9.73
C PHE A 3 -16.03 3.06 9.83
N ASN A 4 -16.53 2.13 10.65
CA ASN A 4 -15.92 0.80 10.79
C ASN A 4 -15.95 0.00 9.48
N GLU A 5 -17.06 0.05 8.73
CA GLU A 5 -17.18 -0.67 7.45
C GLU A 5 -16.20 -0.13 6.40
N VAL A 6 -15.95 1.19 6.40
CA VAL A 6 -14.97 1.82 5.50
C VAL A 6 -13.55 1.37 5.84
N LEU A 7 -13.20 1.34 7.14
CA LEU A 7 -11.90 0.85 7.59
C LEU A 7 -11.70 -0.63 7.26
N GLU A 8 -12.71 -1.47 7.49
CA GLU A 8 -12.67 -2.88 7.11
C GLU A 8 -12.46 -3.06 5.61
N PHE A 9 -13.14 -2.26 4.79
CA PHE A 9 -12.95 -2.27 3.35
C PHE A 9 -11.51 -1.88 2.95
N LEU A 10 -10.96 -0.81 3.52
CA LEU A 10 -9.56 -0.40 3.30
C LEU A 10 -8.58 -1.52 3.69
N TRP A 11 -8.80 -2.17 4.84
CA TRP A 11 -7.99 -3.30 5.27
C TRP A 11 -8.09 -4.50 4.33
N SER A 12 -9.29 -4.78 3.78
CA SER A 12 -9.46 -5.86 2.81
C SER A 12 -8.68 -5.60 1.51
N LYS A 13 -8.61 -4.33 1.05
CA LYS A 13 -7.78 -3.93 -0.09
C LYS A 13 -6.30 -4.12 0.17
N LEU A 14 -5.82 -3.73 1.35
CA LEU A 14 -4.42 -3.95 1.74
C LEU A 14 -4.07 -5.45 1.82
N ARG A 15 -4.97 -6.28 2.36
CA ARG A 15 -4.78 -7.74 2.38
C ARG A 15 -4.70 -8.34 0.98
N ALA A 16 -5.55 -7.87 0.06
CA ALA A 16 -5.50 -8.33 -1.33
C ALA A 16 -4.16 -7.97 -2.00
N CYS A 17 -3.62 -6.77 -1.73
CA CYS A 17 -2.29 -6.37 -2.21
C CYS A 17 -1.19 -7.30 -1.67
N ASP A 18 -1.22 -7.61 -0.38
CA ASP A 18 -0.27 -8.52 0.27
C ASP A 18 -0.35 -9.95 -0.31
N GLU A 19 -1.56 -10.44 -0.57
CA GLU A 19 -1.77 -11.73 -1.22
C GLU A 19 -1.22 -11.76 -2.65
N ILE A 20 -1.43 -10.68 -3.43
CA ILE A 20 -0.87 -10.56 -4.79
C ILE A 20 0.65 -10.61 -4.74
N ILE A 21 1.29 -9.83 -3.86
CA ILE A 21 2.75 -9.83 -3.71
C ILE A 21 3.26 -11.22 -3.31
N THR A 22 2.59 -11.88 -2.36
CA THR A 22 2.98 -13.22 -1.90
C THR A 22 2.86 -14.26 -3.01
N ARG A 23 1.74 -14.26 -3.74
CA ARG A 23 1.46 -15.22 -4.82
C ARG A 23 2.38 -15.03 -6.02
N THR A 24 2.65 -13.78 -6.39
CA THR A 24 3.49 -13.46 -7.54
C THR A 24 4.99 -13.51 -7.23
N ALA A 25 5.37 -13.41 -5.95
CA ALA A 25 6.75 -13.39 -5.47
C ALA A 25 7.66 -12.51 -6.35
N PRO A 26 7.36 -11.20 -6.51
CA PRO A 26 7.97 -10.34 -7.51
C PRO A 26 9.49 -10.26 -7.42
N TRP A 27 10.07 -10.48 -6.23
CA TRP A 27 11.52 -10.55 -6.02
C TRP A 27 12.22 -11.71 -6.75
N LYS A 28 11.46 -12.70 -7.26
CA LYS A 28 11.99 -13.81 -8.07
C LYS A 28 11.90 -13.55 -9.58
N ILE A 29 11.12 -12.55 -9.99
CA ILE A 29 10.87 -12.24 -11.41
C ILE A 29 12.04 -11.39 -11.94
N LYS A 30 12.60 -11.81 -13.08
CA LYS A 30 13.71 -11.09 -13.74
C LYS A 30 13.24 -10.17 -14.86
N ASP A 31 12.07 -10.46 -15.44
CA ASP A 31 11.47 -9.64 -16.48
C ASP A 31 10.92 -8.35 -15.87
N LEU A 32 11.48 -7.21 -16.29
CA LEU A 32 11.10 -5.90 -15.77
C LEU A 32 9.70 -5.46 -16.20
N ALA A 33 9.23 -5.90 -17.37
CA ALA A 33 7.88 -5.58 -17.86
C ALA A 33 6.83 -6.37 -17.06
N GLU A 34 7.08 -7.65 -16.82
CA GLU A 34 6.23 -8.48 -15.96
C GLU A 34 6.20 -7.94 -14.52
N LEU A 35 7.36 -7.57 -13.99
CA LEU A 35 7.48 -6.97 -12.66
C LEU A 35 6.67 -5.67 -12.55
N LYS A 36 6.77 -4.80 -13.57
CA LYS A 36 6.01 -3.55 -13.65
C LYS A 36 4.51 -3.83 -13.67
N ASN A 37 4.05 -4.77 -14.50
CA ASN A 37 2.63 -5.12 -14.61
C ASN A 37 2.02 -5.63 -13.28
N ILE A 38 2.84 -6.20 -12.39
CA ILE A 38 2.41 -6.66 -11.07
C ILE A 38 2.49 -5.54 -10.03
N LEU A 39 3.61 -4.82 -9.97
CA LEU A 39 3.86 -3.84 -8.91
C LEU A 39 3.11 -2.52 -9.12
N GLU A 40 2.91 -2.07 -10.36
CA GLU A 40 2.22 -0.82 -10.68
C GLU A 40 0.78 -0.78 -10.17
N PRO A 41 -0.09 -1.79 -10.41
CA PRO A 41 -1.44 -1.79 -9.84
C PRO A 41 -1.44 -1.88 -8.32
N VAL A 42 -0.52 -2.66 -7.74
CA VAL A 42 -0.41 -2.79 -6.27
C VAL A 42 0.01 -1.46 -5.63
N ALA A 43 0.97 -0.76 -6.22
CA ALA A 43 1.40 0.56 -5.76
C ALA A 43 0.25 1.59 -5.86
N GLN A 44 -0.52 1.54 -6.96
CA GLN A 44 -1.69 2.40 -7.15
C GLN A 44 -2.77 2.13 -6.10
N ASP A 45 -3.05 0.86 -5.79
CA ASP A 45 -4.04 0.48 -4.78
C ASP A 45 -3.62 0.98 -3.38
N ILE A 46 -2.33 0.88 -3.03
CA ILE A 46 -1.81 1.43 -1.77
C ILE A 46 -1.98 2.95 -1.71
N LEU A 47 -1.71 3.66 -2.81
CA LEU A 47 -1.89 5.10 -2.89
C LEU A 47 -3.37 5.51 -2.74
N ASN A 48 -4.27 4.79 -3.40
CA ASN A 48 -5.72 4.99 -3.29
C ASN A 48 -6.21 4.81 -1.84
N VAL A 49 -5.71 3.76 -1.17
CA VAL A 49 -5.99 3.52 0.25
C VAL A 49 -5.48 4.67 1.12
N ALA A 50 -4.27 5.17 0.85
CA ALA A 50 -3.69 6.29 1.61
C ALA A 50 -4.51 7.58 1.48
N ASP A 51 -5.02 7.89 0.29
CA ASP A 51 -5.89 9.06 0.09
C ASP A 51 -7.19 8.96 0.91
N LEU A 52 -7.81 7.78 0.95
CA LEU A 52 -8.99 7.54 1.79
C LEU A 52 -8.66 7.57 3.28
N LEU A 53 -7.46 7.11 3.65
CA LEU A 53 -6.97 7.11 5.02
C LEU A 53 -6.73 8.53 5.55
N ARG A 54 -6.60 9.54 4.69
CA ARG A 54 -6.33 10.94 5.07
C ARG A 54 -7.38 11.51 6.04
N SER A 55 -8.65 11.12 5.89
CA SER A 55 -9.75 11.52 6.77
C SER A 55 -9.73 10.85 8.15
N PHE A 56 -8.89 9.83 8.35
CA PHE A 56 -8.79 9.04 9.57
C PHE A 56 -7.43 9.21 10.27
N MET A 57 -6.34 9.12 9.51
CA MET A 57 -4.95 9.23 9.97
C MET A 57 -4.14 10.08 8.98
N PRO A 58 -4.30 11.41 8.99
CA PRO A 58 -3.69 12.31 7.99
C PRO A 58 -2.16 12.19 7.96
N ALA A 59 -1.51 12.16 9.12
CA ALA A 59 -0.05 12.05 9.20
C ALA A 59 0.48 10.72 8.61
N THR A 60 -0.24 9.61 8.79
CA THR A 60 0.15 8.31 8.21
C THR A 60 -0.12 8.27 6.71
N ALA A 61 -1.25 8.80 6.27
CA ALA A 61 -1.61 8.93 4.87
C ALA A 61 -0.55 9.73 4.10
N GLU A 62 -0.14 10.89 4.62
CA GLU A 62 0.89 11.74 4.01
C GLU A 62 2.23 11.02 3.86
N LYS A 63 2.66 10.26 4.87
CA LYS A 63 3.89 9.45 4.78
C LYS A 63 3.81 8.43 3.64
N ILE A 64 2.68 7.74 3.49
CA ILE A 64 2.47 6.76 2.41
C ILE A 64 2.47 7.47 1.05
N ILE A 65 1.67 8.52 0.91
CA ILE A 65 1.55 9.28 -0.35
C ILE A 65 2.93 9.78 -0.77
N ALA A 66 3.66 10.46 0.11
CA ALA A 66 4.99 10.98 -0.18
C ALA A 66 5.97 9.88 -0.62
N GLN A 67 5.89 8.67 -0.02
CA GLN A 67 6.74 7.54 -0.40
C GLN A 67 6.38 6.98 -1.78
N PHE A 68 5.09 6.85 -2.11
CA PHE A 68 4.62 6.23 -3.35
C PHE A 68 4.53 7.19 -4.54
N THR A 69 4.54 8.52 -4.30
CA THR A 69 4.66 9.53 -5.36
C THR A 69 6.10 9.97 -5.62
N ALA A 70 7.07 9.47 -4.85
CA ALA A 70 8.47 9.82 -5.03
C ALA A 70 9.02 9.27 -6.36
N PRO A 71 9.98 9.97 -7.01
CA PRO A 71 10.65 9.47 -8.22
C PRO A 71 11.31 8.09 -8.04
N GLN A 72 11.71 7.78 -6.81
CA GLN A 72 12.20 6.47 -6.42
C GLN A 72 11.61 6.09 -5.06
N ILE A 73 10.85 5.00 -5.03
CA ILE A 73 10.28 4.46 -3.80
C ILE A 73 11.42 3.85 -2.97
N LYS A 74 11.62 4.39 -1.76
CA LYS A 74 12.56 3.86 -0.78
C LYS A 74 11.79 3.32 0.41
N LYS A 75 12.36 2.31 1.09
CA LYS A 75 11.79 1.78 2.32
C LYS A 75 11.77 2.87 3.40
N GLY A 76 10.58 3.22 3.87
CA GLY A 76 10.38 4.15 4.98
C GLY A 76 10.45 3.48 6.36
N GLU A 77 10.22 4.30 7.40
CA GLU A 77 10.04 3.81 8.77
C GLU A 77 8.75 2.98 8.89
N PRO A 78 8.69 2.00 9.82
CA PRO A 78 7.47 1.26 10.10
C PRO A 78 6.31 2.20 10.45
N LEU A 79 5.27 2.21 9.62
CA LEU A 79 4.11 3.09 9.78
C LEU A 79 3.20 2.68 10.96
N PHE A 80 3.26 1.41 11.35
CA PHE A 80 2.48 0.84 12.44
C PHE A 80 3.42 0.01 13.34
N PRO A 81 4.11 0.65 14.30
CA PRO A 81 4.92 -0.07 15.29
C PRO A 81 4.02 -0.95 16.16
N ARG A 82 4.48 -2.15 16.50
CA ARG A 82 3.76 -3.04 17.42
C ARG A 82 3.86 -2.48 18.83
N LEU A 83 2.74 -2.43 19.55
CA LEU A 83 2.74 -2.12 20.98
C LEU A 83 3.55 -3.21 21.71
N SER A 84 4.51 -2.78 22.51
CA SER A 84 5.35 -3.64 23.36
C SER A 84 4.82 -3.67 24.79
#